data_AF-A0A5J6LCL0-F1
#
_entry.id   AF-A0A5J6LCL0-F1
#
_cell.length_a   1.000
_cell.length_b   1.000
_cell.length_c   1.000
_cell.angle_alpha   90.00
_cell.angle_beta   90.00
_cell.angle_gamma   90.00
#
_symmetry.space_group_name_H-M   'P 1'
#
loop_
_entity.id
_entity.type
_entity.pdbx_description
1 polymer ?
#
loop_
_entity_poly.entity_id
_entity_poly.type
_entity_poly.pdbx_seq_one_letter_code
_entity_poly.pdbx_strand_id
1 'polypeptide(L)'
;MNVYQDITLLPDADIAAGFLWQKLYQQVHIALVEHKVGDNQSTIAISFPEYGQKGFPLGSKLRLFAPEQAQLEKLNIAGYLSRLLDYVHLKSIQPVPSSTTGYASFVRHHAKGHARIEKDEREKAELWARKSGKSLEECLETLAKTRPQADNKLPFIWMESQETKKRDAALDGKFPLFISMIEYKVDRTGKLNCYGLSYPQYPVALPQF
;
A
#
# COMPACT_ATOMS: atom_id res chain seq x y z
N MET A 1 -19.22 2.88 1.13
CA MET A 1 -18.46 4.09 1.56
C MET A 1 -19.27 5.30 1.13
N ASN A 2 -19.61 6.22 2.04
CA ASN A 2 -20.60 7.27 1.73
C ASN A 2 -19.98 8.66 1.59
N VAL A 3 -18.81 8.88 2.16
CA VAL A 3 -18.08 10.16 2.09
C VAL A 3 -16.63 9.93 1.69
N TYR A 4 -16.01 10.97 1.17
CA TYR A 4 -14.60 10.96 0.82
C TYR A 4 -13.92 12.30 1.10
N GLN A 5 -12.59 12.27 1.15
CA GLN A 5 -11.74 13.45 1.21
C GLN A 5 -10.54 13.25 0.28
N ASP A 6 -10.30 14.22 -0.59
CA ASP A 6 -9.20 14.19 -1.56
C ASP A 6 -7.98 14.98 -1.06
N ILE A 7 -6.81 14.38 -1.28
CA ILE A 7 -5.50 14.98 -1.05
C ILE A 7 -4.76 14.95 -2.39
N THR A 8 -4.40 16.11 -2.91
CA THR A 8 -3.66 16.23 -4.17
C THR A 8 -2.23 16.66 -3.89
N LEU A 9 -1.27 15.87 -4.34
CA LEU A 9 0.16 16.19 -4.27
C LEU A 9 0.49 17.30 -5.27
N LEU A 10 1.37 18.21 -4.85
CA LEU A 10 1.86 19.32 -5.65
C LEU A 10 3.37 19.14 -5.88
N PRO A 11 3.79 18.20 -6.75
CA PRO A 11 5.20 18.08 -7.12
C PRO A 11 5.66 19.30 -7.92
N ASP A 12 6.92 19.67 -7.77
CA ASP A 12 7.56 20.76 -8.50
C ASP A 12 8.89 20.30 -9.10
N ALA A 13 9.67 21.25 -9.65
CA ALA A 13 10.95 20.95 -10.29
C ALA A 13 12.00 20.40 -9.31
N ASP A 14 11.90 20.74 -8.02
CA ASP A 14 12.87 20.36 -6.99
C ASP A 14 12.42 19.10 -6.24
N ILE A 15 11.12 18.81 -6.21
CA ILE A 15 10.54 17.73 -5.41
C ILE A 15 9.72 16.77 -6.27
N ALA A 16 10.31 15.59 -6.50
CA ALA A 16 9.68 14.52 -7.26
C ALA A 16 8.43 13.95 -6.57
N ALA A 17 7.41 13.61 -7.36
CA ALA A 17 6.15 13.02 -6.88
C ALA A 17 6.33 11.77 -6.01
N GLY A 18 7.29 10.90 -6.34
CA GLY A 18 7.58 9.70 -5.55
C GLY A 18 8.06 9.98 -4.13
N PHE A 19 8.81 11.08 -3.93
CA PHE A 19 9.24 11.51 -2.60
C PHE A 19 8.05 12.04 -1.79
N LEU A 20 7.20 12.86 -2.40
CA LEU A 20 5.97 13.35 -1.76
C LEU A 20 5.04 12.19 -1.38
N TRP A 21 4.89 11.19 -2.26
CA TRP A 21 4.12 9.98 -1.95
C TRP A 21 4.66 9.24 -0.74
N GLN A 22 5.98 9.05 -0.63
CA GLN A 22 6.59 8.44 0.55
C GLN A 22 6.25 9.23 1.82
N LYS A 23 6.37 10.57 1.80
CA LYS A 23 6.09 11.40 2.98
C LYS A 23 4.60 11.42 3.35
N LEU A 24 3.73 11.64 2.37
CA LEU A 24 2.27 11.65 2.54
C LEU A 24 1.78 10.30 3.08
N TYR A 25 2.11 9.20 2.40
CA TYR A 25 1.55 7.90 2.73
C TYR A 25 2.07 7.36 4.07
N GLN A 26 3.29 7.74 4.47
CA GLN A 26 3.79 7.45 5.81
C GLN A 26 2.95 8.12 6.89
N GLN A 27 2.57 9.40 6.73
CA GLN A 27 1.70 10.10 7.69
C GLN A 27 0.29 9.52 7.69
N VAL A 28 -0.26 9.19 6.52
CA VAL A 28 -1.57 8.54 6.42
C VAL A 28 -1.56 7.19 7.13
N HIS A 29 -0.54 6.35 6.92
CA HIS A 29 -0.40 5.08 7.62
C HIS A 29 -0.38 5.26 9.14
N ILE A 30 0.38 6.23 9.66
CA ILE A 30 0.41 6.55 11.10
C ILE A 30 -0.99 6.92 11.60
N ALA A 31 -1.68 7.82 10.90
CA ALA A 31 -3.04 8.22 11.25
C ALA A 31 -4.01 7.03 11.30
N LEU A 32 -3.93 6.11 10.34
CA LEU A 32 -4.76 4.91 10.31
C LEU A 32 -4.42 3.90 11.41
N VAL A 33 -3.16 3.80 11.82
CA VAL A 33 -2.74 2.94 12.94
C VAL A 33 -3.24 3.50 14.28
N GLU A 34 -3.13 4.82 14.49
CA GLU A 34 -3.58 5.49 15.72
C GLU A 34 -5.10 5.49 15.86
N HIS A 35 -5.84 5.44 14.75
CA HIS A 35 -7.31 5.38 14.71
C HIS A 35 -7.88 4.00 14.32
N LYS A 36 -7.10 2.92 14.47
CA LYS A 36 -7.53 1.56 14.10
C LYS A 36 -8.71 1.09 14.96
N VAL A 37 -9.59 0.28 14.37
CA VAL A 37 -10.79 -0.27 15.03
C VAL A 37 -10.61 -1.72 15.51
N GLY A 38 -9.46 -2.32 15.22
CA GLY A 38 -9.13 -3.68 15.61
C GLY A 38 -7.67 -3.98 15.29
N ASP A 39 -7.27 -5.25 15.43
CA ASP A 39 -5.90 -5.64 15.10
C ASP A 39 -5.63 -5.49 13.60
N ASN A 40 -4.75 -4.55 13.27
CA ASN A 40 -4.43 -4.14 11.89
C ASN A 40 -5.67 -3.90 11.01
N GLN A 41 -6.72 -3.29 11.57
CA GLN A 41 -7.97 -3.00 10.87
C GLN A 41 -8.30 -1.51 10.87
N SER A 42 -8.55 -0.98 9.67
CA SER A 42 -8.99 0.39 9.45
C SER A 42 -10.46 0.43 9.04
N THR A 43 -11.18 1.49 9.42
CA THR A 43 -12.49 1.81 8.84
C THR A 43 -12.36 2.69 7.59
N ILE A 44 -11.24 3.39 7.47
CA ILE A 44 -10.97 4.34 6.39
C ILE A 44 -10.24 3.59 5.27
N ALA A 45 -10.79 3.66 4.07
CA ALA A 45 -10.19 3.09 2.88
C ALA A 45 -9.44 4.14 2.08
N ILE A 46 -8.46 3.68 1.32
CA ILE A 46 -7.67 4.49 0.41
C ILE A 46 -7.93 4.07 -1.03
N SER A 47 -8.06 5.06 -1.90
CA SER A 47 -8.12 4.93 -3.35
C SER A 47 -7.11 5.85 -4.03
N PHE A 48 -6.72 5.47 -5.24
CA PHE A 48 -5.82 6.21 -6.12
C PHE A 48 -6.59 6.55 -7.40
N PRO A 49 -7.33 7.68 -7.46
CA PRO A 49 -8.19 8.00 -8.60
C PRO A 49 -7.45 8.10 -9.95
N GLU A 50 -6.14 8.36 -9.90
CA GLU A 50 -5.27 8.53 -11.07
C GLU A 50 -4.33 7.33 -11.28
N TYR A 51 -4.67 6.17 -10.72
CA TYR A 51 -3.87 4.95 -10.84
C TYR A 51 -3.66 4.55 -12.32
N GLY A 52 -2.41 4.30 -12.70
CA GLY A 52 -2.04 3.88 -14.05
C GLY A 52 -2.12 4.98 -15.11
N GLN A 53 -2.46 6.22 -14.76
CA GLN A 53 -2.47 7.34 -15.70
C GLN A 53 -1.03 7.81 -16.02
N LYS A 54 -0.89 8.70 -17.02
CA LYS A 54 0.41 9.26 -17.40
C LYS A 54 1.03 10.04 -16.24
N GLY A 55 2.31 9.77 -15.97
CA GLY A 55 3.05 10.41 -14.88
C GLY A 55 3.51 9.39 -13.83
N PHE A 56 3.41 9.76 -12.56
CA PHE A 56 3.68 8.81 -11.47
C PHE A 56 2.60 7.72 -11.47
N PRO A 57 2.93 6.41 -11.35
CA PRO A 57 1.96 5.33 -11.58
C PRO A 57 0.77 5.27 -10.61
N LEU A 58 0.85 5.90 -9.43
CA LEU A 58 -0.28 6.08 -8.50
C LEU A 58 -1.03 7.41 -8.70
N GLY A 59 -0.59 8.22 -9.66
CA GLY A 59 -1.07 9.57 -9.91
C GLY A 59 -0.59 10.59 -8.89
N SER A 60 -1.28 11.72 -8.83
CA SER A 60 -1.02 12.82 -7.88
C SER A 60 -2.08 12.90 -6.77
N LYS A 61 -3.19 12.16 -6.90
CA LYS A 61 -4.33 12.24 -5.98
C LYS A 61 -4.46 11.00 -5.12
N LEU A 62 -4.59 11.21 -3.81
CA LEU A 62 -4.97 10.21 -2.81
C LEU A 62 -6.38 10.52 -2.34
N ARG A 63 -7.27 9.53 -2.37
CA ARG A 63 -8.65 9.66 -1.87
C ARG A 63 -8.87 8.80 -0.65
N LEU A 64 -9.32 9.40 0.44
CA LEU A 64 -9.73 8.71 1.65
C LEU A 64 -11.24 8.53 1.62
N PHE A 65 -11.73 7.34 1.93
CA PHE A 65 -13.15 7.01 2.00
C PHE A 65 -13.52 6.58 3.42
N ALA A 66 -14.73 6.94 3.84
CA ALA A 66 -15.31 6.44 5.08
C ALA A 66 -16.81 6.15 4.93
N PRO A 67 -17.35 5.26 5.78
CA PRO A 67 -18.79 5.12 5.98
C PRO A 67 -19.49 6.42 6.39
N GLU A 68 -18.88 7.22 7.26
CA GLU A 68 -19.50 8.42 7.84
C GLU A 68 -18.53 9.61 7.89
N GLN A 69 -19.07 10.82 7.74
CA GLN A 69 -18.29 12.08 7.80
C GLN A 69 -17.51 12.21 9.11
N ALA A 70 -18.14 11.86 10.23
CA ALA A 70 -17.53 11.92 11.56
C ALA A 70 -16.21 11.12 11.66
N GLN A 71 -16.04 10.07 10.86
CA GLN A 71 -14.82 9.26 10.88
C GLN A 71 -13.63 9.96 10.21
N LEU A 72 -13.87 10.70 9.12
CA LEU A 72 -12.83 11.52 8.48
C LEU A 72 -12.53 12.77 9.31
N GLU A 73 -13.54 13.38 9.93
CA GLU A 73 -13.35 14.49 10.87
C GLU A 73 -12.53 14.06 12.08
N LYS A 74 -12.85 12.90 12.68
CA LYS A 74 -12.10 12.32 13.80
C LYS A 74 -10.67 11.97 13.40
N LEU A 75 -10.44 11.48 12.18
CA LEU A 75 -9.09 11.23 11.68
C LEU A 75 -8.27 12.53 11.63
N ASN A 76 -8.90 13.67 11.33
CA ASN A 76 -8.25 14.98 11.23
C ASN A 76 -6.93 14.93 10.44
N ILE A 77 -6.99 14.44 9.20
CA ILE A 77 -5.77 14.17 8.41
C ILE A 77 -4.89 15.42 8.22
N ALA A 78 -5.48 16.62 8.25
CA ALA A 78 -4.74 17.88 8.22
C ALA A 78 -3.71 18.01 9.34
N GLY A 79 -4.00 17.52 10.55
CA GLY A 79 -3.07 17.54 11.67
C GLY A 79 -1.81 16.71 11.40
N TYR A 80 -2.00 15.51 10.85
CA TYR A 80 -0.90 14.61 10.45
C TYR A 80 -0.08 15.16 9.27
N LEU A 81 -0.70 15.98 8.43
CA LEU A 81 -0.07 16.58 7.25
C LEU A 81 0.42 18.02 7.49
N SER A 82 0.43 18.51 8.74
CA SER A 82 0.81 19.88 9.09
C SER A 82 2.16 20.34 8.50
N ARG A 83 3.14 19.43 8.39
CA ARG A 83 4.46 19.70 7.80
C ARG A 83 4.53 19.53 6.27
N LEU A 84 3.44 19.12 5.66
CA LEU A 84 3.31 18.84 4.22
C LEU A 84 2.30 19.75 3.54
N LEU A 85 1.67 20.69 4.26
CA LEU A 85 0.58 21.52 3.74
C LEU A 85 0.99 22.38 2.52
N ASP A 86 2.26 22.77 2.41
CA ASP A 86 2.76 23.49 1.23
C ASP A 86 2.89 22.60 -0.02
N TYR A 87 2.92 21.28 0.17
CA TYR A 87 3.12 20.28 -0.89
C TYR A 87 1.86 19.47 -1.20
N VAL A 88 0.76 19.73 -0.48
CA VAL A 88 -0.51 19.03 -0.67
C VAL A 88 -1.68 19.99 -0.65
N HIS A 89 -2.62 19.79 -1.54
CA HIS A 89 -3.91 20.44 -1.49
C HIS A 89 -4.95 19.49 -0.90
N LEU A 90 -5.47 19.84 0.28
CA LEU A 90 -6.50 19.07 0.99
C LEU A 90 -7.88 19.66 0.72
N LYS A 91 -8.79 18.86 0.13
CA LYS A 91 -10.19 19.26 -0.06
C LYS A 91 -11.02 19.04 1.21
N SER A 92 -12.18 19.70 1.27
CA SER A 92 -13.19 19.40 2.28
C SER A 92 -13.75 17.99 2.10
N ILE A 93 -14.36 17.45 3.16
CA ILE A 93 -15.06 16.18 3.11
C ILE A 93 -16.34 16.36 2.27
N GLN A 94 -16.58 15.42 1.36
CA GLN A 94 -17.72 15.46 0.44
C GLN A 94 -18.45 14.11 0.39
N PRO A 95 -19.76 14.10 0.10
CA PRO A 95 -20.48 12.87 -0.14
C PRO A 95 -20.02 12.22 -1.45
N VAL A 96 -20.01 10.89 -1.49
CA VAL A 96 -19.77 10.13 -2.72
C VAL A 96 -20.90 10.41 -3.72
N PRO A 97 -20.60 10.79 -4.97
CA PRO A 97 -21.62 11.06 -5.96
C PRO A 97 -22.37 9.78 -6.38
N SER A 98 -23.65 9.93 -6.71
CA SER A 98 -24.48 8.82 -7.19
C SER A 98 -24.01 8.26 -8.54
N SER A 99 -23.35 9.09 -9.35
CA SER A 99 -22.76 8.71 -10.64
C SER A 99 -21.37 8.11 -10.44
N THR A 100 -21.30 6.80 -10.26
CA THR A 100 -20.05 6.03 -10.18
C THR A 100 -19.82 5.29 -11.50
N THR A 101 -18.61 5.39 -12.07
CA THR A 101 -18.27 4.74 -13.36
C THR A 101 -17.91 3.26 -13.22
N GLY A 102 -17.54 2.84 -12.02
CA GLY A 102 -17.20 1.47 -11.65
C GLY A 102 -16.64 1.42 -10.23
N TYR A 103 -16.16 0.27 -9.80
CA TYR A 103 -15.56 0.11 -8.49
C TYR A 103 -14.17 -0.48 -8.61
N ALA A 104 -13.27 -0.14 -7.69
CA ALA A 104 -11.94 -0.74 -7.63
C ALA A 104 -11.50 -1.01 -6.20
N SER A 105 -10.81 -2.12 -6.01
CA SER A 105 -10.09 -2.43 -4.77
C SER A 105 -8.60 -2.26 -4.97
N PHE A 106 -7.94 -1.65 -3.99
CA PHE A 106 -6.49 -1.54 -3.94
C PHE A 106 -5.97 -2.50 -2.88
N VAL A 107 -5.09 -3.40 -3.30
CA VAL A 107 -4.60 -4.50 -2.48
C VAL A 107 -3.08 -4.43 -2.42
N ARG A 108 -2.51 -4.72 -1.25
CA ARG A 108 -1.05 -4.85 -1.11
C ARG A 108 -0.59 -6.14 -1.81
N HIS A 109 0.33 -6.01 -2.76
CA HIS A 109 1.02 -7.15 -3.36
C HIS A 109 2.36 -7.38 -2.64
N HIS A 110 2.60 -8.61 -2.17
CA HIS A 110 3.87 -8.97 -1.55
C HIS A 110 4.80 -9.61 -2.59
N ALA A 111 5.67 -8.81 -3.18
CA ALA A 111 6.76 -9.32 -4.02
C ALA A 111 8.00 -9.59 -3.16
N LYS A 112 8.67 -10.72 -3.41
CA LYS A 112 9.98 -11.00 -2.81
C LYS A 112 11.05 -10.37 -3.69
N GLY A 113 11.99 -9.64 -3.08
CA GLY A 113 13.18 -9.16 -3.79
C GLY A 113 14.20 -10.26 -4.01
N HIS A 114 15.13 -10.05 -4.95
CA HIS A 114 16.17 -11.00 -5.32
C HIS A 114 16.92 -11.60 -4.12
N ALA A 115 17.44 -10.76 -3.23
CA ALA A 115 18.18 -11.21 -2.04
C ALA A 115 17.35 -12.13 -1.13
N ARG A 116 16.04 -11.86 -0.98
CA ARG A 116 15.16 -12.73 -0.18
C ARG A 116 14.87 -14.04 -0.89
N ILE A 117 14.71 -14.01 -2.22
CA ILE A 117 14.52 -15.21 -3.03
C ILE A 117 15.75 -16.12 -2.95
N GLU A 118 16.95 -15.57 -3.12
CA GLU A 118 18.21 -16.32 -3.03
C GLU A 118 18.43 -16.93 -1.63
N LYS A 119 18.17 -16.15 -0.57
CA LYS A 119 18.25 -16.66 0.81
C LYS A 119 17.28 -17.80 1.05
N ASP A 120 16.01 -17.64 0.67
CA ASP A 120 14.98 -18.68 0.83
C ASP A 120 15.30 -19.93 0.00
N GLU A 121 15.85 -19.75 -1.21
CA GLU A 121 16.28 -20.84 -2.09
C GLU A 121 17.41 -21.65 -1.45
N ARG A 122 18.43 -20.96 -0.92
CA ARG A 122 19.55 -21.60 -0.22
C ARG A 122 19.12 -22.35 1.03
N GLU A 123 18.34 -21.71 1.91
CA GLU A 123 17.83 -22.36 3.13
C GLU A 123 16.99 -23.60 2.81
N LYS A 124 16.16 -23.55 1.76
CA LYS A 124 15.39 -24.70 1.29
C LYS A 124 16.28 -25.81 0.72
N ALA A 125 17.30 -25.45 -0.07
CA ALA A 125 18.23 -26.40 -0.65
C ALA A 125 19.02 -27.14 0.44
N GLU A 126 19.53 -26.42 1.44
CA GLU A 126 20.23 -26.99 2.59
C GLU A 126 19.33 -27.94 3.40
N LEU A 127 18.08 -27.54 3.65
CA LEU A 127 17.11 -28.38 4.35
C LEU A 127 16.76 -29.65 3.53
N TRP A 128 16.59 -29.51 2.22
CA TRP A 128 16.25 -30.63 1.33
C TRP A 128 17.41 -31.61 1.19
N ALA A 129 18.63 -31.14 0.98
CA ALA A 129 19.84 -31.95 0.95
C ALA A 129 19.97 -32.79 2.24
N ARG A 130 19.82 -32.14 3.41
CA ARG A 130 19.87 -32.82 4.71
C ARG A 130 18.80 -33.90 4.89
N LYS A 131 17.60 -33.71 4.34
CA LYS A 131 16.48 -34.66 4.49
C LYS A 131 16.48 -35.79 3.46
N SER A 132 16.99 -35.54 2.26
CA SER A 132 16.91 -36.47 1.13
C SER A 132 18.23 -37.17 0.83
N GLY A 133 19.35 -36.70 1.38
CA GLY A 133 20.69 -37.21 1.09
C GLY A 133 21.25 -36.76 -0.27
N LYS A 134 20.51 -35.92 -1.01
CA LYS A 134 20.96 -35.31 -2.27
C LYS A 134 22.05 -34.26 -2.04
N SER A 135 22.82 -33.95 -3.08
CA SER A 135 23.80 -32.86 -3.01
C SER A 135 23.09 -31.49 -2.96
N LEU A 136 23.74 -30.50 -2.34
CA LEU A 136 23.23 -29.13 -2.29
C LEU A 136 23.04 -28.56 -3.70
N GLU A 137 23.97 -28.85 -4.60
CA GLU A 137 23.96 -28.41 -6.00
C GLU A 137 22.74 -28.95 -6.76
N GLU A 138 22.43 -30.24 -6.63
CA GLU A 138 21.26 -30.86 -7.26
C GLU A 138 19.94 -30.23 -6.75
N CYS A 139 19.88 -29.94 -5.45
CA CYS A 139 18.73 -29.25 -4.85
C CYS A 139 18.59 -27.81 -5.38
N LEU A 140 19.70 -27.06 -5.50
CA LEU A 140 19.70 -25.70 -6.02
C LEU A 140 19.29 -25.64 -7.50
N GLU A 141 19.84 -26.52 -8.34
CA GLU A 141 19.46 -26.59 -9.76
C GLU A 141 17.96 -26.88 -9.95
N THR A 142 17.40 -27.74 -9.10
CA THR A 142 15.97 -28.04 -9.15
C THR A 142 15.13 -26.84 -8.70
N LEU A 143 15.52 -26.18 -7.60
CA LEU A 143 14.79 -25.02 -7.10
C LEU A 143 14.87 -23.82 -8.05
N ALA A 144 16.00 -23.64 -8.74
CA ALA A 144 16.20 -22.59 -9.74
C ALA A 144 15.16 -22.65 -10.88
N LYS A 145 14.70 -23.84 -11.27
CA LYS A 145 13.63 -24.02 -12.28
C LYS A 145 12.26 -23.49 -11.83
N THR A 146 12.04 -23.43 -10.52
CA THR A 146 10.80 -22.92 -9.91
C THR A 146 10.99 -21.58 -9.22
N ARG A 147 12.11 -20.91 -9.49
CA ARG A 147 12.46 -19.66 -8.85
C ARG A 147 11.40 -18.60 -9.18
N PRO A 148 10.79 -17.95 -8.17
CA PRO A 148 9.89 -16.85 -8.43
C PRO A 148 10.66 -15.70 -9.09
N GLN A 149 10.02 -15.02 -10.04
CA GLN A 149 10.60 -13.82 -10.62
C GLN A 149 10.51 -12.67 -9.61
N ALA A 150 11.56 -11.87 -9.52
CA ALA A 150 11.61 -10.71 -8.62
C ALA A 150 11.15 -9.41 -9.30
N ASP A 151 10.89 -9.43 -10.60
CA ASP A 151 10.41 -8.25 -11.31
C ASP A 151 8.93 -8.01 -10.98
N ASN A 152 8.68 -6.93 -10.26
CA ASN A 152 7.33 -6.46 -10.01
C ASN A 152 7.14 -5.10 -10.67
N LYS A 153 6.29 -5.08 -11.70
CA LYS A 153 5.94 -3.87 -12.45
C LYS A 153 4.79 -3.09 -11.81
N LEU A 154 4.26 -3.56 -10.68
CA LEU A 154 3.20 -2.86 -9.97
C LEU A 154 3.71 -1.51 -9.43
N PRO A 155 2.87 -0.48 -9.46
CA PRO A 155 3.08 0.75 -8.70
C PRO A 155 3.37 0.46 -7.24
N PHE A 156 4.29 1.23 -6.65
CA PHE A 156 4.63 1.09 -5.24
C PHE A 156 4.99 2.41 -4.59
N ILE A 157 4.92 2.43 -3.27
CA ILE A 157 5.40 3.53 -2.42
C ILE A 157 6.50 2.98 -1.52
N TRP A 158 7.59 3.71 -1.37
CA TRP A 158 8.59 3.39 -0.35
C TRP A 158 8.03 3.76 1.04
N MET A 159 8.03 2.79 1.94
CA MET A 159 7.55 2.94 3.32
C MET A 159 8.68 2.62 4.29
N GLU A 160 8.58 3.13 5.51
CA GLU A 160 9.52 2.84 6.59
C GLU A 160 8.81 2.18 7.78
N SER A 161 9.27 1.00 8.16
CA SER A 161 8.79 0.28 9.34
C SER A 161 9.29 0.95 10.61
N GLN A 162 8.37 1.58 11.35
CA GLN A 162 8.69 2.20 12.65
C GLN A 162 9.04 1.14 13.70
N GLU A 163 8.42 -0.04 13.65
CA GLU A 163 8.70 -1.13 14.58
C GLU A 163 10.07 -1.76 14.34
N THR A 164 10.50 -1.89 13.09
CA THR A 164 11.85 -2.38 12.76
C THR A 164 12.90 -1.39 13.27
N LYS A 165 12.70 -0.09 13.04
CA LYS A 165 13.61 0.97 13.52
C LYS A 165 13.72 1.03 15.04
N LYS A 166 12.62 0.78 15.78
CA LYS A 166 12.64 0.72 17.25
C LYS A 166 13.46 -0.47 17.77
N ARG A 167 13.43 -1.61 17.08
CA ARG A 167 14.15 -2.82 17.48
C ARG A 167 15.64 -2.74 17.20
N ASP A 168 16.00 -2.12 16.08
CA ASP A 168 17.39 -1.93 15.69
C ASP A 168 17.53 -0.66 14.85
N ALA A 169 18.14 0.37 15.43
CA ALA A 169 18.33 1.66 14.77
C ALA A 169 19.33 1.60 13.60
N ALA A 170 20.15 0.56 13.51
CA ALA A 170 21.08 0.35 12.41
C ALA A 170 20.42 -0.31 11.19
N LEU A 171 19.25 -0.95 11.35
CA LEU A 171 18.53 -1.55 10.24
C LEU A 171 17.71 -0.51 9.47
N ASP A 172 17.93 -0.44 8.15
CA ASP A 172 17.06 0.28 7.25
C ASP A 172 15.71 -0.47 7.16
N GLY A 173 14.73 -0.02 7.94
CA GLY A 173 13.37 -0.54 7.94
C GLY A 173 12.57 -0.19 6.68
N LYS A 174 13.21 0.29 5.62
CA LYS A 174 12.59 0.69 4.37
C LYS A 174 12.17 -0.51 3.54
N PHE A 175 10.95 -0.48 3.01
CA PHE A 175 10.44 -1.52 2.12
C PHE A 175 9.48 -0.94 1.07
N PRO A 176 9.36 -1.57 -0.11
CA PRO A 176 8.39 -1.15 -1.11
C PRO A 176 7.01 -1.73 -0.76
N LEU A 177 5.99 -0.86 -0.74
CA LEU A 177 4.58 -1.22 -0.64
C LEU A 177 3.99 -1.27 -2.05
N PHE A 178 4.04 -2.43 -2.70
CA PHE A 178 3.40 -2.62 -4.00
C PHE A 178 1.90 -2.67 -3.87
N ILE A 179 1.21 -1.98 -4.77
CA ILE A 179 -0.24 -1.82 -4.79
C ILE A 179 -0.75 -2.35 -6.11
N SER A 180 -1.73 -3.25 -6.06
CA SER A 180 -2.47 -3.72 -7.22
C SER A 180 -3.90 -3.20 -7.18
N MET A 181 -4.39 -2.75 -8.33
CA MET A 181 -5.79 -2.38 -8.53
C MET A 181 -6.57 -3.56 -9.12
N ILE A 182 -7.76 -3.83 -8.58
CA ILE A 182 -8.69 -4.84 -9.07
C ILE A 182 -10.03 -4.16 -9.33
N GLU A 183 -10.52 -4.21 -10.56
CA GLU A 183 -11.77 -3.58 -10.97
C GLU A 183 -12.99 -4.48 -10.78
N TYR A 184 -14.11 -3.85 -10.46
CA TYR A 184 -15.41 -4.49 -10.25
C TYR A 184 -16.53 -3.66 -10.87
N LYS A 185 -17.59 -4.36 -11.29
CA LYS A 185 -18.83 -3.73 -11.77
C LYS A 185 -19.77 -3.31 -10.65
N VAL A 186 -19.58 -3.85 -9.44
CA VAL A 186 -20.48 -3.67 -8.29
C VAL A 186 -19.68 -3.40 -7.02
N ASP A 187 -20.32 -2.74 -6.07
CA ASP A 187 -19.80 -2.54 -4.71
C ASP A 187 -19.56 -3.90 -4.02
N ARG A 188 -18.57 -3.94 -3.13
CA ARG A 188 -18.23 -5.07 -2.27
C ARG A 188 -17.82 -4.59 -0.90
N THR A 189 -18.41 -5.19 0.11
CA THR A 189 -17.97 -5.07 1.49
C THR A 189 -16.85 -6.05 1.78
N GLY A 190 -15.94 -5.65 2.67
CA GLY A 190 -14.72 -6.39 2.93
C GLY A 190 -13.98 -5.84 4.14
N LYS A 191 -12.68 -6.11 4.22
CA LYS A 191 -11.83 -5.66 5.32
C LYS A 191 -10.68 -4.81 4.79
N LEU A 192 -10.29 -3.81 5.58
CA LEU A 192 -9.18 -2.91 5.29
C LEU A 192 -8.09 -3.08 6.33
N ASN A 193 -6.84 -2.98 5.91
CA ASN A 193 -5.70 -2.94 6.81
C ASN A 193 -5.34 -1.50 7.22
N CYS A 194 -4.36 -1.33 8.11
CA CYS A 194 -3.89 0.01 8.53
C CYS A 194 -3.05 0.75 7.47
N TYR A 195 -2.93 0.24 6.25
CA TYR A 195 -2.50 1.03 5.09
C TYR A 195 -3.70 1.57 4.31
N GLY A 196 -4.94 1.36 4.79
CA GLY A 196 -6.16 1.73 4.06
C GLY A 196 -6.41 0.87 2.82
N LEU A 197 -5.61 -0.18 2.61
CA LEU A 197 -5.74 -1.11 1.50
C LEU A 197 -6.62 -2.29 1.89
N SER A 198 -7.25 -2.90 0.89
CA SER A 198 -8.06 -4.10 1.04
C SER A 198 -7.22 -5.33 1.36
N TYR A 199 -7.79 -6.23 2.18
CA TYR A 199 -7.27 -7.59 2.29
C TYR A 199 -7.61 -8.38 1.02
N PRO A 200 -6.67 -9.14 0.41
CA PRO A 200 -6.94 -9.90 -0.81
C PRO A 200 -8.11 -10.89 -0.69
N GLN A 201 -8.29 -11.47 0.49
CA GLN A 201 -9.35 -12.45 0.76
C GLN A 201 -10.73 -11.81 0.93
N TYR A 202 -10.77 -10.53 1.32
CA TYR A 202 -11.99 -9.78 1.63
C TYR A 202 -11.90 -8.36 1.05
N PRO A 203 -11.89 -8.21 -0.30
CA PRO A 203 -11.67 -6.92 -0.93
C PRO A 203 -12.85 -5.97 -0.73
N VAL A 204 -12.55 -4.71 -0.45
CA VAL A 204 -13.53 -3.61 -0.41
C VAL A 204 -13.50 -2.90 -1.75
N ALA A 205 -14.61 -2.89 -2.48
CA ALA A 205 -14.68 -2.21 -3.77
C ALA A 205 -15.07 -0.74 -3.56
N LEU A 206 -14.20 0.18 -3.95
CA LEU A 206 -14.38 1.61 -3.76
C LEU A 206 -14.88 2.27 -5.05
N PRO A 207 -15.87 3.17 -4.97
CA PRO A 207 -16.43 3.83 -6.14
C PRO A 207 -15.36 4.65 -6.87
N GLN A 208 -15.36 4.57 -8.20
CA GLN A 208 -14.50 5.33 -9.11
C GLN A 208 -15.30 6.49 -9.74
N PHE A 209 -14.75 7.70 -9.64
CA PHE A 209 -15.28 8.95 -10.18
C PHE A 209 -14.23 10.07 -10.13
#